data_AF-A0A957BXK1-F1
#
_entry.id   AF-A0A957BXK1-F1
#
_cell.length_a   1.000
_cell.length_b   1.000
_cell.length_c   1.000
_cell.angle_alpha   90.00
_cell.angle_beta   90.00
_cell.angle_gamma   90.00
#
_symmetry.space_group_name_H-M   'P 1'
#
loop_
_entity.id
_entity.type
_entity.pdbx_description
1 polymer ?
#
loop_
_entity_poly.entity_id
_entity_poly.type
_entity_poly.pdbx_seq_one_letter_code
_entity_poly.pdbx_strand_id
1 'polypeptide(L)' 'SAFNPREGVDNVWPGEGVIYSQRLSAQRTKSRLNRIMAAPAYKSMTIRNWNTTTKLLDMLTDIDADS' A
#
# COMPACT_ATOMS: atom_id res chain seq x y z
N SER A 1 7.46 1.80 -15.31
CA SER A 1 6.68 2.05 -14.09
C SER A 1 7.36 1.37 -12.91
N ALA A 2 7.42 1.99 -11.72
CA ALA A 2 7.91 1.33 -10.50
C ALA A 2 7.04 0.14 -10.09
N PHE A 3 5.79 0.11 -10.57
CA PHE A 3 4.81 -0.94 -10.34
C PHE A 3 4.77 -1.88 -11.55
N ASN A 4 5.05 -3.16 -11.33
CA ASN A 4 5.00 -4.23 -12.33
C ASN A 4 4.46 -5.50 -11.64
N PRO A 5 3.13 -5.58 -11.41
CA PRO A 5 2.52 -6.67 -10.65
C PRO A 5 2.82 -8.02 -11.30
N ARG A 6 3.08 -9.04 -10.49
CA ARG A 6 3.19 -10.42 -10.98
C ARG A 6 1.80 -11.02 -11.10
N GLU A 7 1.45 -11.46 -12.30
CA GLU A 7 0.19 -12.15 -12.57
C GLU A 7 -0.06 -13.31 -11.58
N GLY A 8 -1.28 -13.38 -11.05
CA GLY A 8 -1.71 -14.37 -10.05
C GLY A 8 -1.11 -14.18 -8.65
N VAL A 9 -0.25 -13.18 -8.43
CA VAL A 9 0.39 -12.93 -7.13
C VAL A 9 0.11 -11.52 -6.62
N ASP A 10 0.30 -10.49 -7.45
CA ASP A 10 0.14 -9.09 -7.08
C ASP A 10 -1.01 -8.46 -7.85
N ASN A 11 -1.81 -7.65 -7.17
CA ASN A 11 -2.78 -6.75 -7.78
C ASN A 11 -2.49 -5.31 -7.33
N VAL A 12 -2.64 -4.36 -8.24
CA VAL A 12 -2.38 -2.94 -8.00
C VAL A 12 -3.48 -2.11 -8.63
N TRP A 13 -4.01 -1.14 -7.89
CA TRP A 13 -5.04 -0.22 -8.38
C TRP A 13 -4.67 1.23 -8.06
N PRO A 14 -4.88 2.17 -8.99
CA PRO A 14 -4.72 3.59 -8.72
C PRO A 14 -5.87 4.10 -7.83
N GLY A 15 -5.57 5.05 -6.96
CA GLY A 15 -6.54 5.86 -6.22
C GLY A 15 -6.16 7.33 -6.25
N GLU A 16 -6.97 8.19 -5.64
CA GLU A 16 -6.66 9.62 -5.55
C GLU A 16 -5.48 9.85 -4.59
N GLY A 17 -4.34 10.28 -5.13
CA GLY A 17 -3.11 10.50 -4.35
C GLY A 17 -2.46 9.24 -3.77
N VAL A 18 -3.01 8.04 -4.03
CA VAL A 18 -2.57 6.77 -3.44
C VAL A 18 -2.52 5.64 -4.46
N ILE A 19 -1.82 4.56 -4.10
CA ILE A 19 -1.79 3.32 -4.86
C ILE A 19 -2.13 2.17 -3.92
N TYR A 20 -3.20 1.45 -4.22
CA TYR A 20 -3.57 0.23 -3.50
C TYR A 20 -2.77 -0.94 -4.04
N SER A 21 -2.23 -1.76 -3.15
CA SER A 21 -1.46 -2.94 -3.48
C SER A 21 -1.90 -4.12 -2.62
N GLN A 22 -2.18 -5.24 -3.27
CA GLN A 22 -2.53 -6.50 -2.63
C GLN A 22 -1.63 -7.62 -3.18
N ARG A 23 -1.33 -8.60 -2.33
CA ARG A 23 -0.68 -9.84 -2.76
C ARG A 23 -1.41 -11.07 -2.23
N LEU A 24 -1.30 -12.18 -2.95
CA LEU A 24 -1.71 -13.49 -2.45
C LEU A 24 -0.79 -13.91 -1.29
N SER A 25 -1.35 -14.06 -0.10
CA SER A 25 -0.59 -14.37 1.12
C SER A 25 0.25 -15.65 1.01
N ALA A 26 -0.28 -16.68 0.34
CA ALA A 26 0.42 -17.95 0.09
C ALA A 26 1.67 -17.79 -0.80
N GLN A 27 1.77 -16.70 -1.56
CA GLN A 27 2.88 -16.41 -2.47
C GLN A 27 3.62 -15.13 -2.05
N ARG A 28 3.62 -14.81 -0.74
CA ARG A 28 4.22 -13.60 -0.16
C ARG A 28 5.63 -13.29 -0.70
N THR A 29 6.48 -14.32 -0.80
CA THR A 29 7.88 -14.17 -1.23
C THR A 29 8.04 -13.97 -2.74
N LYS A 30 7.02 -14.32 -3.54
CA LYS A 30 7.01 -14.13 -5.00
C LYS A 30 6.46 -12.77 -5.42
N SER A 31 5.91 -12.01 -4.48
CA SER A 31 5.42 -10.65 -4.70
C SER A 31 6.55 -9.74 -5.18
N ARG A 32 6.25 -8.87 -6.14
CA ARG A 32 7.17 -7.85 -6.62
C ARG A 32 7.12 -6.56 -5.79
N LEU A 33 6.39 -6.53 -4.67
CA LEU A 33 6.31 -5.37 -3.78
C LEU A 33 7.69 -4.89 -3.31
N ASN A 34 8.63 -5.81 -3.04
CA ASN A 34 10.00 -5.45 -2.64
C ASN A 34 10.76 -4.65 -3.73
N ARG A 35 10.40 -4.79 -5.01
CA ARG A 35 11.02 -4.00 -6.10
C ARG A 35 10.60 -2.53 -6.04
N ILE A 36 9.38 -2.25 -5.58
CA ILE A 36 8.91 -0.88 -5.37
C ILE A 36 9.71 -0.22 -4.25
N MET A 37 10.01 -0.96 -3.18
CA MET A 37 10.86 -0.47 -2.08
C MET A 37 12.30 -0.16 -2.52
N ALA A 38 12.78 -0.79 -3.58
CA ALA A 38 14.09 -0.51 -4.17
C ALA A 38 14.09 0.67 -5.16
N ALA A 39 12.92 1.21 -5.54
CA ALA A 39 12.84 2.31 -6.49
C ALA A 39 13.24 3.65 -5.83
N PRO A 40 13.85 4.59 -6.57
CA PRO A 40 14.22 5.91 -6.03
C PRO A 40 13.05 6.68 -5.39
N ALA A 41 11.85 6.53 -5.98
CA ALA A 41 10.63 7.15 -5.48
C ALA A 41 10.18 6.66 -4.10
N TYR A 42 10.66 5.50 -3.63
CA TYR A 42 10.34 4.98 -2.29
C TYR A 42 10.75 5.96 -1.18
N LYS A 43 11.83 6.73 -1.39
CA LYS A 43 12.29 7.76 -0.45
C LYS A 43 11.27 8.87 -0.22
N SER A 44 10.37 9.08 -1.18
CA SER A 44 9.32 10.09 -1.14
C SER A 44 7.93 9.45 -1.01
N MET A 45 7.86 8.21 -0.54
CA MET A 45 6.62 7.45 -0.43
C MET A 45 6.45 6.86 0.96
N THR A 46 5.21 6.82 1.45
CA THR A 46 4.85 6.09 2.67
C THR A 46 4.06 4.84 2.29
N ILE A 47 4.57 3.66 2.63
CA ILE A 47 3.82 2.40 2.51
C ILE A 47 3.31 2.02 3.90
N ARG A 48 2.01 1.74 4.01
CA ARG A 48 1.36 1.19 5.20
C ARG A 48 0.51 -0.01 4.80
N ASN A 49 0.32 -0.93 5.75
CA ASN A 49 -0.65 -2.00 5.55
C ASN A 49 -2.08 -1.46 5.77
N TRP A 50 -3.08 -2.23 5.34
CA TRP A 50 -4.48 -1.85 5.46
C TRP A 50 -4.88 -1.54 6.91
N ASN A 51 -4.57 -2.45 7.84
CA ASN A 51 -4.94 -2.30 9.26
C ASN A 51 -4.37 -1.03 9.91
N THR A 52 -3.14 -0.64 9.58
CA THR A 52 -2.56 0.61 10.08
C THR A 52 -3.27 1.82 9.46
N THR A 53 -3.59 1.74 8.17
CA THR A 53 -4.25 2.83 7.46
C THR A 53 -5.66 3.07 8.00
N THR A 54 -6.43 2.00 8.24
CA THR A 54 -7.78 2.14 8.82
C THR A 54 -7.73 2.62 10.26
N LYS A 55 -6.79 2.15 11.08
CA LYS A 55 -6.63 2.68 12.45
C LYS A 55 -6.30 4.18 12.48
N LEU A 56 -5.46 4.64 11.55
CA LEU A 56 -5.16 6.07 11.43
C LEU A 56 -6.40 6.85 11.00
N LEU A 57 -7.21 6.29 10.10
CA LEU A 57 -8.49 6.88 9.71
C LEU A 57 -9.42 6.99 10.91
N ASP A 58 -9.59 5.91 11.69
CA ASP A 58 -10.45 5.90 12.88
C ASP A 58 -10.03 7.00 13.88
N MET A 59 -8.73 7.14 14.14
CA MET A 59 -8.21 8.19 15.02
C MET A 59 -8.48 9.60 14.50
N LEU A 60 -8.39 9.82 13.18
CA LEU A 60 -8.69 11.13 12.58
C LEU A 60 -10.19 11.43 12.68
N THR A 61 -11.04 10.45 12.42
CA THR A 61 -12.50 10.63 12.53
C THR A 61 -12.94 10.89 13.95
N ASP A 62 -12.29 10.29 14.94
CA ASP A 62 -12.57 10.55 16.37
C ASP A 62 -12.17 11.99 16.74
N ILE A 63 -11.00 12.47 16.29
CA ILE A 63 -10.56 13.86 16.52
C ILE A 63 -11.53 14.88 15.92
N ASP A 64 -11.99 14.63 14.68
CA ASP A 64 -12.92 15.52 13.98
C ASP A 64 -14.31 15.55 14.64
N ALA A 65 -14.72 14.47 15.33
CA ALA A 65 -16.00 14.40 16.02
C ALA A 65 -16.03 15.16 17.36
N ASP A 66 -14.88 15.33 18.00
CA ASP A 66 -14.72 16.04 19.27
C ASP A 66 -14.41 17.55 19.10
N SER A 67 -14.26 18.02 17.85
CA SER A 67 -13.93 19.42 17.47
C SER A 67 -15.15 20.22 17.04
#